data_AF-A0A814U066-F1
#
_entry.id   AF-A0A814U066-F1
#
_cell.length_a   1.000
_cell.length_b   1.000
_cell.length_c   1.000
_cell.angle_alpha   90.00
_cell.angle_beta   90.00
_cell.angle_gamma   90.00
#
_symmetry.space_group_name_H-M   'P 1'
#
loop_
_entity.id
_entity.type
_entity.pdbx_description
1 polymer ?
#
loop_
_entity_poly.entity_id
_entity_poly.type
_entity_poly.pdbx_seq_one_letter_code
_entity_poly.pdbx_strand_id
1 'polypeptide(L)'
;MSATPQTFDQVLASTYVNLADERVGTQIVSVTDEFFAPAVRMLDPKPAVFHPGKFDDHGQYMEGWESRRKRVAAGTKLDDVEEVRKFLSSRVAFFKVPKYIKIIESFAPFTTPTGKVQKFKLTETMAKELPVSSSS
;
A
#
# COMPACT_ATOMS: atom_id res chain seq x y z
N MET A 1 -27.02 -37.02 -24.96
CA MET A 1 -25.71 -36.39 -24.75
C MET A 1 -25.91 -35.23 -23.80
N SER A 2 -25.46 -35.33 -22.55
CA SER A 2 -25.60 -34.24 -21.57
C SER A 2 -24.51 -33.20 -21.82
N ALA A 3 -24.88 -31.94 -22.05
CA ALA A 3 -23.93 -30.85 -22.15
C ALA A 3 -23.22 -30.65 -20.80
N THR A 4 -21.90 -30.54 -20.82
CA THR A 4 -21.11 -30.19 -19.64
C THR A 4 -21.49 -28.78 -19.18
N PRO A 5 -21.77 -28.56 -17.88
CA PRO A 5 -22.07 -27.22 -17.38
C PRO A 5 -20.87 -26.30 -17.56
N GLN A 6 -21.13 -25.11 -18.10
CA GLN A 6 -20.11 -24.07 -18.24
C GLN A 6 -19.70 -23.53 -16.87
N THR A 7 -18.43 -23.15 -16.72
CA THR A 7 -17.94 -22.48 -15.51
C THR A 7 -18.38 -21.01 -15.49
N PHE A 8 -18.40 -20.40 -14.31
CA PHE A 8 -18.75 -18.98 -14.17
C PHE A 8 -17.86 -18.07 -15.04
N ASP A 9 -16.56 -18.35 -15.11
CA ASP A 9 -15.62 -17.60 -15.94
C ASP A 9 -15.92 -17.72 -17.44
N GLN A 10 -16.38 -18.90 -17.89
CA GLN A 10 -16.80 -19.11 -19.29
C GLN A 10 -18.06 -18.30 -19.62
N VAL A 11 -18.99 -18.18 -18.67
CA VAL A 11 -20.19 -17.34 -18.84
C VAL A 11 -19.81 -15.86 -18.89
N LEU A 12 -18.92 -15.40 -18.01
CA LEU A 12 -18.45 -14.02 -18.03
C LEU A 12 -17.72 -13.68 -19.33
N ALA A 13 -16.78 -14.52 -19.76
CA ALA A 13 -15.99 -14.30 -20.97
C ALA A 13 -16.81 -14.33 -22.27
N SER A 14 -17.95 -15.03 -22.29
CA SER A 14 -18.86 -15.07 -23.44
C SER A 14 -19.89 -13.92 -23.45
N THR A 15 -20.17 -13.32 -22.29
CA THR A 15 -21.20 -12.29 -22.14
C THR A 15 -20.63 -10.87 -22.08
N TYR A 16 -19.43 -10.70 -21.54
CA TYR A 16 -18.83 -9.40 -21.25
C TYR A 16 -17.46 -9.24 -21.89
N VAL A 17 -17.11 -8.00 -22.25
CA VAL A 17 -15.79 -7.65 -22.76
C VAL A 17 -14.83 -7.43 -21.59
N ASN A 18 -13.65 -8.04 -21.66
CA ASN A 18 -12.57 -7.75 -20.71
C ASN A 18 -11.92 -6.40 -21.03
N LEU A 19 -12.29 -5.37 -20.27
CA LEU A 19 -11.73 -4.02 -20.40
C LEU A 19 -10.30 -3.88 -19.86
N ALA A 20 -9.76 -4.91 -19.22
CA ALA A 20 -8.35 -4.93 -18.81
C ALA A 20 -7.43 -5.57 -19.87
N ASP A 21 -7.99 -6.07 -20.97
CA ASP A 21 -7.21 -6.71 -22.03
C ASP A 21 -6.44 -5.67 -22.86
N GLU A 22 -5.17 -5.92 -23.14
CA GLU A 22 -4.35 -5.03 -23.98
C GLU A 22 -4.95 -4.85 -25.38
N ARG A 23 -5.68 -5.85 -25.90
CA ARG A 23 -6.27 -5.84 -27.25
C ARG A 23 -7.36 -4.80 -27.43
N VAL A 24 -7.99 -4.35 -26.35
CA VAL A 24 -8.98 -3.24 -26.37
C VAL A 24 -8.33 -1.88 -26.11
N GLY A 25 -7.00 -1.82 -26.10
CA GLY A 25 -6.22 -0.59 -25.92
C GLY A 25 -5.87 -0.27 -24.48
N THR A 26 -6.04 -1.22 -23.55
CA THR A 26 -5.66 -1.06 -22.14
C THR A 26 -4.15 -0.85 -22.03
N GLN A 27 -3.74 0.13 -21.23
CA GLN A 27 -2.33 0.43 -20.99
C GLN A 27 -2.09 0.73 -19.52
N ILE A 28 -0.91 0.34 -19.04
CA ILE A 28 -0.43 0.73 -17.73
C ILE A 28 0.06 2.18 -17.80
N VAL A 29 -0.58 3.08 -17.06
CA VAL A 29 -0.26 4.52 -17.09
C VAL A 29 0.94 4.85 -16.18
N SER A 30 1.05 4.20 -15.03
CA SER A 30 2.12 4.44 -14.07
C SER A 30 2.31 3.25 -13.13
N VAL A 31 3.55 2.98 -12.75
CA VAL A 31 3.90 1.94 -11.78
C VAL A 31 4.95 2.50 -10.82
N THR A 32 4.85 2.13 -9.54
CA THR A 32 5.78 2.59 -8.51
C THR A 32 7.10 1.81 -8.51
N ASP A 33 7.04 0.50 -8.77
CA ASP A 33 8.20 -0.39 -8.88
C ASP A 33 7.81 -1.66 -9.64
N GLU A 34 8.62 -2.10 -10.59
CA GLU A 34 8.36 -3.30 -11.42
C GLU A 34 9.62 -4.12 -11.67
N PHE A 35 10.52 -4.10 -10.69
CA PHE A 35 11.85 -4.68 -10.79
C PHE A 35 11.84 -6.19 -11.06
N PHE A 36 11.02 -6.98 -10.35
CA PHE A 36 11.06 -8.45 -10.48
C PHE A 36 10.16 -8.97 -11.60
N ALA A 37 9.04 -8.30 -11.88
CA ALA A 37 8.25 -8.58 -13.07
C ALA A 37 7.52 -7.30 -13.53
N PRO A 38 7.53 -6.99 -14.85
CA PRO A 38 6.94 -5.77 -15.40
C PRO A 38 5.41 -5.78 -15.31
N ALA A 39 4.81 -4.62 -15.04
CA ALA A 39 3.36 -4.52 -14.80
C ALA A 39 2.51 -4.90 -16.01
N VAL A 40 3.05 -4.72 -17.22
CA VAL A 40 2.37 -5.07 -18.48
C VAL A 40 1.95 -6.53 -18.54
N ARG A 41 2.68 -7.45 -17.88
CA ARG A 41 2.34 -8.89 -17.85
C ARG A 41 1.01 -9.15 -17.12
N MET A 42 0.50 -8.22 -16.31
CA MET A 42 -0.84 -8.33 -15.71
C MET A 42 -1.97 -8.21 -16.74
N LEU A 43 -1.71 -7.62 -17.90
CA LEU A 43 -2.70 -7.46 -18.96
C LEU A 43 -2.85 -8.73 -19.83
N ASP A 44 -1.97 -9.74 -19.64
CA ASP A 44 -2.10 -11.01 -20.35
C ASP A 44 -3.39 -11.72 -19.91
N PRO A 45 -4.34 -12.00 -20.83
CA PRO A 45 -5.59 -12.66 -20.47
C PRO A 45 -5.41 -14.15 -20.12
N LYS A 46 -4.23 -14.74 -20.36
CA LYS A 46 -3.97 -16.13 -20.04
C LYS A 46 -3.81 -16.33 -18.52
N PRO A 47 -4.23 -17.49 -18.00
CA PRO A 47 -3.92 -17.85 -16.62
C PRO A 47 -2.41 -17.85 -16.38
N ALA A 48 -1.97 -17.25 -15.27
CA ALA A 48 -0.57 -17.19 -14.91
C ALA A 48 0.03 -18.59 -14.70
N VAL A 49 1.17 -18.84 -15.32
CA VAL A 49 1.91 -20.10 -15.24
C VAL A 49 3.25 -19.87 -14.55
N PHE A 50 3.57 -20.75 -13.60
CA PHE A 50 4.90 -20.81 -13.01
C PHE A 50 5.85 -21.58 -13.92
N HIS A 51 7.01 -21.02 -14.21
CA HIS A 51 8.02 -21.60 -15.10
C HIS A 51 9.27 -21.99 -14.30
N PRO A 52 9.38 -23.25 -13.83
CA PRO A 52 10.56 -23.71 -13.10
C PRO A 52 11.83 -23.55 -13.93
N GLY A 53 12.87 -22.95 -13.36
CA GLY A 53 14.17 -22.79 -14.03
C GLY A 53 14.24 -21.69 -15.09
N LYS A 54 13.16 -20.93 -15.31
CA LYS A 54 13.17 -19.76 -16.19
C LYS A 54 13.55 -18.52 -15.38
N PHE A 55 14.58 -17.81 -15.84
CA PHE A 55 15.09 -16.58 -15.23
C PHE A 55 15.17 -15.48 -16.27
N ASP A 56 14.91 -14.25 -15.84
CA ASP A 56 15.22 -13.04 -16.59
C ASP A 56 16.32 -12.24 -15.86
N ASP A 57 16.64 -11.04 -16.35
CA ASP A 57 17.72 -10.20 -15.81
C ASP A 57 17.52 -9.81 -14.33
N HIS A 58 16.31 -10.00 -13.79
CA HIS A 58 15.95 -9.58 -12.44
C HIS A 58 15.61 -10.73 -11.49
N GLY A 59 15.67 -11.98 -11.95
CA GLY A 59 15.49 -13.15 -11.11
C GLY A 59 14.64 -14.22 -11.77
N GLN A 60 13.90 -14.97 -10.96
CA GLN A 60 12.99 -15.98 -11.49
C GLN A 60 11.90 -15.28 -12.31
N TYR A 61 11.69 -15.75 -13.54
CA TYR A 61 10.64 -15.22 -14.39
C TYR A 61 9.28 -15.51 -13.77
N MET A 62 8.50 -14.45 -13.57
CA MET A 62 7.13 -14.52 -13.09
C MET A 62 6.17 -13.97 -14.14
N GLU A 63 5.04 -14.66 -14.33
CA GLU A 63 3.88 -14.09 -15.02
C GLU A 63 3.11 -13.20 -14.03
N GLY A 64 2.72 -12.01 -14.48
CA GLY A 64 2.19 -10.95 -13.64
C GLY A 64 3.22 -9.88 -13.26
N TRP A 65 2.95 -9.15 -12.18
CA TRP A 65 3.73 -8.00 -11.71
C TRP A 65 4.32 -8.28 -10.33
N GLU A 66 5.60 -7.95 -10.14
CA GLU A 66 6.27 -8.10 -8.84
C GLU A 66 7.25 -6.96 -8.57
N SER A 67 7.11 -6.38 -7.38
CA SER A 67 7.95 -5.29 -6.87
C SER A 67 8.98 -5.79 -5.86
N ARG A 68 10.02 -5.00 -5.60
CA ARG A 68 11.00 -5.26 -4.55
C ARG A 68 10.35 -5.21 -3.19
N ARG A 69 10.80 -6.11 -2.30
CA ARG A 69 10.48 -6.01 -0.87
C ARG A 69 11.13 -4.74 -0.31
N LYS A 70 10.31 -3.76 0.06
CA LYS A 70 10.79 -2.58 0.77
C LYS A 70 11.25 -2.97 2.18
N ARG A 71 12.57 -3.03 2.37
CA ARG A 71 13.17 -3.10 3.71
C ARG A 71 13.41 -1.66 4.16
N VAL A 72 12.67 -1.20 5.16
CA VAL A 72 13.08 -0.02 5.93
C VAL A 72 14.33 -0.45 6.70
N ALA A 73 15.42 0.31 6.60
CA ALA A 73 16.64 -0.03 7.34
C ALA A 73 16.28 -0.14 8.83
N ALA A 74 16.70 -1.23 9.48
CA ALA A 74 16.61 -1.34 10.92
C ALA A 74 17.42 -0.19 11.53
N GLY A 75 16.73 0.79 12.12
CA GLY A 75 17.34 2.02 12.64
C GLY A 75 16.85 3.32 12.01
N THR A 76 16.07 3.30 10.93
CA THR A 76 15.32 4.50 10.51
C THR A 76 14.10 4.63 11.42
N LYS A 77 14.34 5.01 12.68
CA LYS A 77 13.27 5.39 13.59
C LYS A 77 12.78 6.76 13.15
N LEU A 78 11.49 6.86 12.89
CA LEU A 78 10.81 8.14 12.89
C LEU A 78 10.58 8.48 14.37
N ASP A 79 11.63 8.83 15.11
CA ASP A 79 11.53 9.25 16.52
C ASP A 79 11.88 10.74 16.71
N ASP A 80 12.54 11.36 15.73
CA ASP A 80 12.80 12.80 15.74
C ASP A 80 11.58 13.61 15.24
N VAL A 81 10.94 14.31 16.19
CA VAL A 81 9.80 15.20 15.93
C VAL A 81 10.16 16.37 15.02
N GLU A 82 11.38 16.90 15.11
CA GLU A 82 11.82 18.03 14.28
C GLU A 82 12.06 17.59 12.83
N GLU A 83 12.58 16.38 12.62
CA GLU A 83 12.68 15.80 11.28
C GLU A 83 11.29 15.60 10.66
N VAL A 84 10.32 15.10 11.43
CA VAL A 84 8.93 14.99 10.99
C VAL A 84 8.34 16.35 10.66
N ARG A 85 8.57 17.38 11.48
CA ARG A 85 8.08 18.74 11.22
C ARG A 85 8.69 19.32 9.96
N LYS A 86 10.01 19.16 9.77
CA LYS A 86 10.73 19.60 8.56
C LYS A 86 10.24 18.87 7.30
N PHE A 87 9.97 17.58 7.41
CA PHE A 87 9.39 16.81 6.32
C PHE A 87 8.01 17.35 5.95
N LEU A 88 7.14 17.56 6.93
CA LEU A 88 5.78 18.08 6.71
C LEU A 88 5.83 19.50 6.12
N SER A 89 6.66 20.41 6.64
CA SER A 89 6.75 21.77 6.10
C SER A 89 7.22 21.84 4.65
N SER A 90 7.99 20.85 4.17
CA SER A 90 8.38 20.76 2.76
C SER A 90 7.29 20.20 1.83
N ARG A 91 6.30 19.46 2.37
CA ARG A 91 5.28 18.72 1.60
C ARG A 91 3.88 19.31 1.72
N VAL A 92 3.57 20.00 2.81
CA VAL A 92 2.27 20.60 3.09
C VAL A 92 2.41 22.09 3.40
N ALA A 93 1.33 22.85 3.20
CA ALA A 93 1.29 24.26 3.53
C ALA A 93 1.59 24.48 5.02
N PHE A 94 2.34 25.54 5.36
CA PHE A 94 2.87 25.79 6.71
C PHE A 94 1.79 25.77 7.81
N PHE A 95 0.58 26.27 7.52
CA PHE A 95 -0.54 26.32 8.47
C PHE A 95 -1.20 24.95 8.71
N LYS A 96 -0.88 23.93 7.91
CA LYS A 96 -1.34 22.55 8.10
C LYS A 96 -0.36 21.69 8.88
N VAL A 97 0.81 22.23 9.23
CA VAL A 97 1.79 21.52 10.05
C VAL A 97 1.37 21.63 11.53
N PRO A 98 1.08 20.53 12.22
CA PRO A 98 0.64 20.56 13.61
C PRO A 98 1.71 21.16 14.54
N LYS A 99 1.26 21.95 15.53
CA LYS A 99 2.16 22.54 16.55
C LYS A 99 2.81 21.45 17.42
N TYR A 100 2.03 20.45 17.80
CA TYR A 100 2.45 19.37 18.67
C TYR A 100 2.34 18.04 17.93
N ILE A 101 3.42 17.27 17.94
CA ILE A 101 3.52 15.97 17.31
C ILE A 101 4.08 15.02 18.37
N LYS A 102 3.40 13.90 18.57
CA LYS A 102 3.87 12.82 19.46
C LYS A 102 3.97 11.54 18.64
N ILE A 103 5.15 10.95 18.68
CA ILE A 103 5.42 9.66 18.05
C ILE A 103 5.21 8.59 19.11
N ILE A 104 4.44 7.56 18.78
CA ILE A 104 4.19 6.41 19.65
C ILE A 104 4.65 5.14 18.95
N GLU A 105 5.27 4.24 19.71
CA GLU A 105 5.73 2.95 19.16
C GLU A 105 4.56 2.00 18.87
N SER A 106 3.44 2.16 19.59
CA SER A 106 2.25 1.31 19.42
C SER A 106 0.96 2.00 19.85
N PHE A 107 -0.13 1.67 19.16
CA PHE A 107 -1.50 2.04 19.54
C PHE A 107 -2.10 1.12 20.61
N ALA A 108 -1.39 0.05 21.03
CA ALA A 108 -1.92 -0.93 21.98
C ALA A 108 -2.55 -0.34 23.26
N PRO A 109 -1.99 0.71 23.90
CA PRO A 109 -2.62 1.35 25.07
C PRO A 109 -3.94 2.05 24.76
N PHE A 110 -4.20 2.35 23.49
CA PHE A 110 -5.31 3.15 22.99
C PHE A 110 -6.29 2.35 22.14
N THR A 111 -6.16 1.03 22.08
CA THR A 111 -7.06 0.16 21.29
C THR A 111 -8.03 -0.63 22.15
N THR A 112 -9.20 -0.92 21.62
CA THR A 112 -10.10 -1.94 22.18
C THR A 112 -9.51 -3.34 22.02
N PRO A 113 -10.02 -4.37 22.73
CA PRO A 113 -9.70 -5.77 22.45
C PRO A 113 -9.97 -6.18 20.98
N THR A 114 -10.87 -5.47 20.29
CA THR A 114 -11.18 -5.65 18.86
C THR A 114 -10.24 -4.89 17.92
N GLY A 115 -9.22 -4.19 18.44
CA GLY A 115 -8.24 -3.45 17.66
C GLY A 115 -8.68 -2.06 17.19
N LYS A 116 -9.86 -1.57 17.60
CA LYS A 116 -10.32 -0.21 17.24
C LYS A 116 -9.60 0.83 18.09
N VAL A 117 -8.99 1.83 17.43
CA VAL A 117 -8.32 2.94 18.11
C VAL A 117 -9.34 3.89 18.75
N GLN A 118 -9.15 4.17 20.04
CA GLN A 118 -9.96 5.06 20.85
C GLN A 118 -9.37 6.48 20.84
N LYS A 119 -9.76 7.28 19.84
CA LYS A 119 -9.24 8.63 19.61
C LYS A 119 -9.34 9.58 20.81
N PHE A 120 -10.36 9.42 21.65
CA PHE A 120 -10.54 10.24 22.85
C PHE A 120 -9.40 10.03 23.85
N LYS A 121 -8.95 8.78 24.07
CA LYS A 121 -7.82 8.48 24.96
C LYS A 121 -6.51 9.08 24.47
N LEU A 122 -6.27 9.03 23.15
CA LEU A 122 -5.10 9.69 22.53
C LEU A 122 -5.11 11.20 22.83
N THR A 123 -6.28 11.83 22.68
CA THR A 123 -6.46 13.27 22.90
C THR A 123 -6.25 13.63 24.37
N GLU A 124 -6.82 12.87 25.30
CA GLU A 124 -6.66 13.08 26.75
C GLU A 124 -5.22 12.90 27.22
N THR A 125 -4.54 11.85 26.76
CA THR A 125 -3.14 11.61 27.11
C THR A 125 -2.24 12.73 26.58
N MET A 126 -2.46 13.16 25.33
CA MET A 126 -1.70 14.27 24.76
C MET A 126 -1.98 15.57 25.52
N ALA A 127 -3.24 15.87 25.86
CA ALA A 127 -3.60 17.07 26.62
C ALA A 127 -2.96 17.12 28.02
N LYS A 128 -2.79 15.97 28.69
CA LYS A 128 -2.14 15.88 30.00
C LYS A 128 -0.63 16.11 29.95
N GLU A 129 0.02 15.70 28.86
CA GLU A 129 1.47 15.78 28.69
C GLU A 129 1.94 17.09 28.07
N LEU A 130 1.03 17.83 27.43
CA LEU A 130 1.37 19.15 26.91
C LEU A 130 1.69 20.09 28.07
N PRO A 131 2.81 20.85 28.01
CA PRO A 131 3.06 21.89 28.99
C PRO A 131 1.90 22.86 28.92
N VAL A 132 1.18 23.01 30.04
CA VAL A 132 0.15 24.02 30.17
C VAL A 132 0.85 25.36 29.98
N SER A 133 0.66 25.99 28.83
CA SER A 133 1.11 27.36 28.63
C SER A 133 0.30 28.20 29.60
N SER A 134 0.88 28.47 30.77
CA SER A 134 0.46 29.55 31.64
C SER A 134 0.67 30.86 30.87
N SER A 135 -0.38 31.29 30.19
CA SER A 135 -0.59 32.64 29.68
C SER A 135 -2.00 33.00 30.14
N SER A 136 -2.21 33.79 31.20
CA SER A 136 -1.97 35.26 31.25
C SER A 136 -2.57 35.95 30.04
#